data_AF-A0A7I8DMC0-F1
#
_entry.id   AF-A0A7I8DMC0-F1
#
_cell.length_a   1.000
_cell.length_b   1.000
_cell.length_c   1.000
_cell.angle_alpha   90.00
_cell.angle_beta   90.00
_cell.angle_gamma   90.00
#
_symmetry.space_group_name_H-M   'P 1'
#
loop_
_entity.id
_entity.type
_entity.pdbx_description
1 polymer ?
#
loop_
_entity_poly.entity_id
_entity_poly.type
_entity_poly.pdbx_seq_one_letter_code
_entity_poly.pdbx_strand_id
1 'polypeptide(L)'
;MYSSGSLGSGLGFISVGLVFFIKLLVVVFILSLIIGLVIVAKNFIFNAQDIAAFKSVFVPVAREKKTCSVCGKTLENEWKVCPYCAESEKLD
;
A
#
# COMPACT_ATOMS: atom_id res chain seq x y z
N MET A 1 -43.41 -64.08 10.54
CA MET A 1 -41.98 -63.95 10.89
C MET A 1 -41.45 -62.70 10.23
N TYR A 2 -41.55 -61.55 10.89
CA TYR A 2 -40.88 -60.32 10.48
C TYR A 2 -39.74 -60.13 11.45
N SER A 3 -38.53 -60.45 11.00
CA SER A 3 -37.31 -60.16 11.76
C SER A 3 -37.06 -58.66 11.68
N SER A 4 -37.31 -57.96 12.77
CA SER A 4 -36.93 -56.56 12.98
C SER A 4 -35.42 -56.48 13.15
N GLY A 5 -34.73 -56.10 12.08
CA GLY A 5 -33.31 -55.76 12.10
C GLY A 5 -33.08 -54.50 12.94
N SER A 6 -32.50 -54.66 14.12
CA SER A 6 -31.97 -53.58 14.95
C SER A 6 -30.65 -53.06 14.34
N LEU A 7 -30.73 -52.14 13.38
CA LEU A 7 -29.59 -51.34 12.90
C LEU A 7 -29.91 -49.85 13.03
N GLY A 8 -29.82 -49.29 14.24
CA GLY A 8 -30.30 -47.93 14.52
C GLY A 8 -29.37 -47.00 15.29
N SER A 9 -28.13 -47.38 15.62
CA SER A 9 -27.35 -46.64 16.63
C SER A 9 -25.91 -46.25 16.23
N GLY A 10 -25.38 -46.67 15.07
CA GLY A 10 -24.01 -46.34 14.64
C GLY A 10 -23.87 -45.16 13.65
N LEU A 11 -24.91 -44.87 12.86
CA LEU A 11 -24.84 -43.91 11.74
C LEU A 11 -24.98 -42.44 12.16
N GLY A 12 -25.50 -42.16 13.36
CA GLY A 12 -25.71 -40.79 13.87
C GLY A 12 -24.44 -40.11 14.40
N PHE A 13 -23.48 -40.87 14.91
CA PHE A 13 -22.23 -40.30 15.45
C PHE A 13 -21.28 -39.85 14.36
N ILE A 14 -21.25 -40.58 13.23
CA ILE A 14 -20.41 -40.27 12.07
C ILE A 14 -20.92 -38.98 11.38
N SER A 15 -22.24 -38.78 11.31
CA SER A 15 -22.82 -37.60 10.66
C SER A 15 -22.56 -36.30 11.44
N VAL A 16 -22.67 -36.33 12.77
CA VAL A 16 -22.38 -35.16 13.61
C VAL A 16 -20.89 -34.82 13.61
N GLY A 17 -20.02 -35.83 13.71
CA GLY A 17 -18.57 -35.63 13.65
C GLY A 17 -18.11 -35.07 12.31
N LEU A 18 -18.66 -35.56 11.20
CA LEU A 18 -18.34 -35.09 9.85
C LEU A 18 -18.79 -33.64 9.63
N VAL A 19 -19.98 -33.26 10.09
CA VAL A 19 -20.45 -31.87 10.01
C VAL A 19 -19.58 -30.93 10.84
N PHE A 20 -19.17 -31.36 12.04
CA PHE A 20 -18.25 -30.59 12.88
C PHE A 20 -16.89 -30.39 12.22
N PHE A 21 -16.32 -31.45 11.64
CA PHE A 21 -15.03 -31.40 10.95
C PHE A 21 -15.07 -30.53 9.69
N ILE A 22 -16.14 -30.61 8.90
CA ILE A 22 -16.34 -29.72 7.74
C ILE A 22 -16.40 -28.26 8.19
N LYS A 23 -17.13 -27.94 9.26
CA LYS A 23 -17.15 -26.57 9.79
C LYS A 23 -15.76 -26.12 10.25
N LEU A 24 -15.01 -26.99 10.91
CA LEU A 24 -13.64 -26.70 11.35
C LEU A 24 -12.71 -26.41 10.15
N LEU A 25 -12.77 -27.25 9.10
CA LEU A 25 -12.01 -27.03 7.86
C LEU A 25 -12.37 -25.71 7.19
N VAL A 26 -13.66 -25.38 7.07
CA VAL A 26 -14.11 -24.11 6.49
C VAL A 26 -13.60 -22.93 7.31
N VAL A 27 -13.66 -23.00 8.64
CA VAL A 27 -13.14 -21.95 9.53
C VAL A 27 -11.63 -21.75 9.34
N VAL A 28 -10.85 -22.84 9.31
CA VAL A 28 -9.40 -22.77 9.07
C VAL A 28 -9.07 -22.19 7.69
N PHE A 29 -9.82 -22.57 6.65
CA PHE A 29 -9.65 -22.03 5.31
C PHE A 29 -9.95 -20.53 5.24
N ILE A 30 -11.05 -20.09 5.85
CA ILE A 30 -11.44 -18.67 5.93
C ILE A 30 -10.33 -17.88 6.67
N LEU A 31 -9.85 -18.37 7.81
CA LEU A 31 -8.75 -17.75 8.57
C LEU A 31 -7.49 -17.62 7.72
N SER A 32 -7.10 -18.69 7.02
CA SER A 32 -5.95 -18.70 6.13
C SER A 32 -6.09 -17.70 4.98
N LEU A 33 -7.28 -17.62 4.37
CA LEU A 33 -7.58 -16.62 3.33
C LEU A 33 -7.45 -15.19 3.86
N ILE A 34 -8.01 -14.90 5.04
CA ILE A 34 -7.93 -13.56 5.63
C ILE A 34 -6.46 -13.18 5.89
N ILE A 35 -5.69 -14.09 6.50
CA ILE A 35 -4.27 -13.84 6.78
C ILE A 35 -3.48 -13.65 5.48
N GLY A 36 -3.69 -14.52 4.49
CA GLY A 36 -3.03 -14.43 3.18
C GLY A 36 -3.36 -13.12 2.46
N LEU A 37 -4.62 -12.71 2.47
CA LEU A 37 -5.07 -11.46 1.85
C LEU A 37 -4.46 -10.23 2.54
N VAL A 38 -4.33 -10.25 3.86
CA VAL A 38 -3.63 -9.20 4.63
C VAL A 38 -2.14 -9.13 4.26
N ILE A 39 -1.45 -10.27 4.14
CA ILE A 39 -0.03 -10.30 3.74
C ILE A 39 0.15 -9.71 2.34
N VAL A 40 -0.70 -10.10 1.38
CA VAL A 40 -0.66 -9.59 -0.01
C VAL A 40 -0.96 -8.10 -0.06
N ALA A 41 -2.00 -7.64 0.65
CA ALA A 41 -2.34 -6.22 0.70
C ALA A 41 -1.17 -5.40 1.27
N LYS A 42 -0.60 -5.81 2.40
CA LYS A 42 0.56 -5.13 2.98
C LYS A 42 1.73 -5.12 1.99
N ASN A 43 2.02 -6.25 1.34
CA ASN A 43 3.08 -6.33 0.33
C ASN A 43 2.88 -5.34 -0.83
N PHE A 44 1.64 -5.19 -1.32
CA PHE A 44 1.32 -4.29 -2.43
C PHE A 44 1.39 -2.80 -2.02
N ILE A 45 0.88 -2.44 -0.84
CA ILE A 45 0.89 -1.04 -0.35
C ILE A 45 2.30 -0.58 0.05
N PHE A 46 3.13 -1.46 0.64
CA PHE A 46 4.48 -1.11 1.09
C PHE A 46 5.53 -1.19 -0.02
N ASN A 47 5.19 -1.66 -1.23
CA ASN A 47 6.03 -1.55 -2.43
C ASN A 47 6.03 -0.10 -2.97
N ALA A 48 6.35 0.84 -2.09
CA ALA A 48 6.30 2.29 -2.25
C ALA A 48 7.46 2.86 -3.10
N GLN A 49 7.96 2.12 -4.09
CA GLN A 49 8.95 2.64 -5.05
C GLN A 49 8.29 3.56 -6.09
N ASP A 50 7.01 3.36 -6.36
CA ASP A 50 6.25 4.10 -7.37
C ASP A 50 5.83 5.50 -6.88
N ILE A 51 5.68 5.65 -5.55
CA ILE A 51 5.30 6.92 -4.90
C ILE A 51 6.47 7.90 -4.87
N ALA A 52 7.70 7.38 -4.75
CA ALA A 52 8.92 8.19 -4.85
C ALA A 52 9.08 8.78 -6.27
N ALA A 53 8.67 8.03 -7.31
CA ALA A 53 8.68 8.50 -8.69
C ALA A 53 7.60 9.57 -8.98
N PHE A 54 6.45 9.54 -8.29
CA PHE A 54 5.42 10.57 -8.46
C PHE A 54 5.71 11.82 -7.60
N LYS A 55 6.30 11.65 -6.42
CA LYS A 55 6.70 12.76 -5.54
C LYS A 55 7.80 13.62 -6.18
N SER A 56 8.72 13.04 -6.95
CA SER A 56 9.73 13.82 -7.69
C SER A 56 9.15 14.71 -8.79
N VAL A 57 7.91 14.45 -9.24
CA VAL A 57 7.16 15.35 -10.16
C VAL A 57 6.46 16.48 -9.40
N PHE A 58 6.05 16.24 -8.14
CA PHE A 58 5.25 17.18 -7.34
C PHE A 58 6.03 17.90 -6.22
N VAL A 59 7.35 17.72 -6.11
CA VAL A 59 8.18 18.53 -5.21
C VAL A 59 8.57 19.80 -5.95
N PRO A 60 8.01 20.98 -5.62
CA PRO A 60 8.62 22.23 -6.04
C PRO A 60 10.03 22.26 -5.46
N VAL A 61 11.03 22.32 -6.34
CA VAL A 61 12.44 22.54 -5.97
C VAL A 61 12.48 23.71 -5.00
N ALA A 62 12.94 23.48 -3.77
CA ALA A 62 13.10 24.55 -2.80
C ALA A 62 14.02 25.61 -3.41
N ARG A 63 13.43 26.72 -3.84
CA ARG A 63 14.12 27.79 -4.56
C ARG A 63 14.97 28.56 -3.58
N GLU A 64 16.28 28.35 -3.65
CA GLU A 64 17.23 29.18 -2.92
C GLU A 64 17.09 30.63 -3.38
N LYS A 65 16.71 31.52 -2.46
CA LYS A 65 16.61 32.95 -2.74
C LYS A 65 18.04 33.49 -2.93
N LYS A 66 18.45 33.70 -4.18
CA LYS A 66 19.73 34.34 -4.49
C LYS A 66 19.58 35.84 -4.35
N THR A 67 20.63 36.55 -3.97
CA THR A 67 20.61 38.01 -3.93
C THR A 67 21.45 38.52 -5.10
N CYS A 68 20.90 39.42 -5.90
CA CYS A 68 21.62 39.95 -7.06
C CYS A 68 22.87 40.71 -6.60
N SER A 69 24.05 40.34 -7.10
CA SER A 69 25.32 40.99 -6.79
C SER A 69 25.45 42.42 -7.34
N VAL A 70 24.62 42.79 -8.32
CA VAL A 70 24.65 44.10 -8.99
C VAL A 70 23.77 45.13 -8.26
N CYS A 71 22.53 44.75 -7.90
CA CYS A 71 21.56 45.68 -7.31
C CYS A 71 21.19 45.38 -5.86
N GLY A 72 21.71 44.27 -5.29
CA GLY A 72 21.47 43.87 -3.90
C GLY A 72 20.03 43.41 -3.60
N LYS A 73 19.16 43.27 -4.61
CA LYS A 73 17.77 42.82 -4.41
C LYS A 73 17.69 41.30 -4.38
N THR A 74 16.80 40.77 -3.55
CA THR A 74 16.51 39.33 -3.45
C THR A 74 15.77 38.86 -4.70
N LEU A 75 16.33 37.83 -5.33
CA LEU A 75 15.81 37.13 -6.49
C LEU A 75 15.40 35.72 -6.10
N GLU A 76 14.27 35.29 -6.63
CA GLU A 76 13.91 33.88 -6.63
C GLU A 76 14.75 33.17 -7.71
N ASN A 77 15.43 32.06 -7.44
CA ASN A 77 16.50 31.45 -8.27
C ASN A 77 16.19 31.15 -9.77
N GLU A 78 14.96 31.37 -10.24
CA GLU A 78 14.52 31.02 -11.60
C GLU A 78 14.77 32.12 -12.64
N TRP A 79 15.26 33.29 -12.24
CA TRP A 79 15.50 34.39 -13.16
C TRP A 79 16.89 34.28 -13.82
N LYS A 80 16.92 34.00 -15.13
CA LYS A 80 18.15 34.05 -15.95
C LYS A 80 18.76 35.46 -16.03
N VAL A 81 17.94 36.49 -15.81
CA VAL A 81 18.30 37.91 -15.87
C VAL A 81 17.53 38.62 -14.76
N CYS A 82 18.17 39.50 -14.01
CA CYS A 82 17.54 40.20 -12.90
C CYS A 82 16.42 41.15 -13.43
N PRO A 83 15.15 41.03 -12.99
CA PRO A 83 14.06 41.88 -13.47
C PRO A 83 14.17 43.34 -12.98
N TYR A 84 15.02 43.61 -11.99
CA TYR A 84 15.20 44.95 -11.43
C TYR A 84 16.30 45.76 -12.12
N CYS A 85 17.34 45.09 -12.65
CA CYS A 85 18.47 45.77 -13.28
C CYS A 85 18.79 45.31 -14.70
N ALA A 86 18.08 44.30 -15.22
CA ALA A 86 18.26 43.72 -16.56
C ALA A 86 19.66 43.17 -16.89
N GLU A 87 20.54 43.06 -15.89
CA GLU A 87 21.89 42.50 -16.05
C GLU A 87 21.88 41.00 -15.71
N SER A 88 22.54 40.18 -16.53
CA SER A 88 22.75 38.75 -16.28
C SER A 88 23.94 38.55 -15.37
N GLU A 89 23.71 37.95 -14.20
CA GLU A 89 24.74 37.51 -13.26
C GLU A 89 25.78 36.64 -14.00
N LYS A 90 27.02 37.12 -14.13
CA LYS A 90 28.14 36.30 -14.60
C LYS A 90 28.39 35.24 -13.52
N LEU A 91 28.04 33.99 -13.81
CA LEU A 91 28.51 32.84 -13.03
C LEU A 91 30.04 32.84 -13.07
N ASP A 92 30.68 32.99 -11.90
CA ASP A 92 32.01 32.42 -11.63
C ASP A 92 31.85 30.90 -11.42
#